data_AF-A0A0F9H2H8-F1
#
_entry.id   AF-A0A0F9H2H8-F1
#
_cell.length_a   1.000
_cell.length_b   1.000
_cell.length_c   1.000
_cell.angle_alpha   90.00
_cell.angle_beta   90.00
_cell.angle_gamma   90.00
#
_symmetry.space_group_name_H-M   'P 1'
#
loop_
_entity.id
_entity.type
_entity.pdbx_description
1 polymer ?
#
loop_
_entity_poly.entity_id
_entity_poly.type
_entity_poly.pdbx_seq_one_letter_code
_entity_poly.pdbx_strand_id
1 'polypeptide(L)'
;MSVAVGPTASTHDIGDIVRVTGTFTDTGGTAADPTSVHFLYDTPTSTAPTTATRTDTGLNTVDSITRASTGVYYSDITTTGRGLYETRFTSTGVIGASVESWFSVRPRRVTT
;
A
#
# COMPACT_ATOMS: atom_id res chain seq x y z
N MET A 1 -12.18 -14.48 -5.63
CA MET A 1 -11.64 -13.13 -5.83
C MET A 1 -10.60 -12.89 -4.77
N SER A 2 -9.38 -12.58 -5.18
CA SER A 2 -8.27 -12.35 -4.25
C SER A 2 -7.52 -11.12 -4.66
N VAL A 3 -6.90 -10.47 -3.69
CA VAL A 3 -5.94 -9.42 -3.92
C VAL A 3 -4.70 -9.71 -3.11
N ALA A 4 -3.55 -9.75 -3.77
CA ALA A 4 -2.25 -9.91 -3.14
C ALA A 4 -1.63 -8.53 -2.98
N VAL A 5 -1.11 -8.23 -1.79
CA VAL A 5 -0.45 -6.96 -1.53
C VAL A 5 0.78 -7.11 -0.64
N GLY A 6 1.87 -6.47 -1.04
CA GLY A 6 3.07 -6.35 -0.20
C GLY A 6 4.28 -5.81 -0.97
N PRO A 7 5.20 -5.12 -0.28
CA PRO A 7 6.49 -4.78 -0.84
C PRO A 7 7.43 -5.99 -0.93
N THR A 8 8.48 -5.87 -1.74
CA THR A 8 9.48 -6.93 -1.99
C THR A 8 10.39 -7.21 -0.78
N ALA A 9 10.43 -6.32 0.21
CA ALA A 9 11.15 -6.47 1.47
C ALA A 9 10.25 -6.09 2.65
N SER A 10 10.44 -6.71 3.81
CA SER A 10 9.61 -6.47 5.00
C SER A 10 10.17 -5.37 5.92
N THR A 11 11.37 -4.85 5.64
CA THR A 11 12.02 -3.81 6.45
C THR A 11 12.74 -2.80 5.58
N HIS A 12 12.45 -1.52 5.81
CA HIS A 12 12.98 -0.36 5.09
C HIS A 12 13.58 0.66 6.07
N ASP A 13 14.34 1.62 5.55
CA ASP A 13 14.87 2.74 6.33
C ASP A 13 14.01 4.01 6.11
N ILE A 14 14.01 4.93 7.08
CA ILE A 14 13.36 6.24 6.90
C ILE A 14 14.00 6.96 5.70
N GLY A 15 13.16 7.45 4.79
CA GLY A 15 13.53 8.16 3.58
C GLY A 15 13.48 7.29 2.32
N ASP A 16 13.29 5.98 2.46
CA ASP A 16 13.09 5.08 1.33
C ASP A 16 11.73 5.33 0.66
N ILE A 17 11.65 5.02 -0.64
CA ILE A 17 10.39 4.89 -1.36
C ILE A 17 10.02 3.42 -1.43
N VAL A 18 8.88 3.06 -0.83
CA VAL A 18 8.36 1.70 -0.79
C VAL A 18 7.18 1.59 -1.74
N ARG A 19 7.31 0.74 -2.77
CA ARG A 19 6.21 0.42 -3.67
C ARG A 19 5.34 -0.67 -3.08
N VAL A 20 4.05 -0.37 -2.91
CA VAL A 20 3.04 -1.33 -2.49
C VAL A 20 2.14 -1.64 -3.68
N THR A 21 2.10 -2.90 -4.09
CA THR A 21 1.37 -3.35 -5.29
C THR A 21 0.16 -4.20 -4.89
N GLY A 22 -1.01 -3.86 -5.39
CA GLY A 22 -2.24 -4.65 -5.30
C GLY A 22 -2.60 -5.30 -6.63
N THR A 23 -2.82 -6.61 -6.64
CA THR A 23 -3.25 -7.35 -7.84
C THR A 23 -4.69 -7.86 -7.71
N PHE A 24 -5.60 -7.48 -8.60
CA PHE A 24 -7.00 -7.87 -8.57
C PHE A 24 -7.30 -8.96 -9.61
N THR A 25 -7.88 -10.06 -9.14
CA THR A 25 -8.32 -11.16 -9.99
C THR A 25 -9.79 -11.52 -9.74
N ASP A 26 -10.50 -11.91 -10.80
CA ASP A 26 -11.87 -12.40 -10.70
C ASP A 26 -11.96 -13.74 -9.94
N THR A 27 -13.15 -14.35 -9.89
CA THR A 27 -13.34 -15.66 -9.24
C THR A 27 -12.63 -16.81 -9.97
N GLY A 28 -12.32 -16.66 -11.26
CA GLY A 28 -11.56 -17.61 -12.06
C GLY A 28 -10.04 -17.41 -12.00
N GLY A 29 -9.56 -16.39 -11.27
CA GLY A 29 -8.14 -16.06 -11.18
C GLY A 29 -7.61 -15.21 -12.34
N THR A 30 -8.47 -14.72 -13.22
CA THR A 30 -8.09 -13.85 -14.33
C THR A 30 -7.91 -12.41 -13.83
N ALA A 31 -6.82 -11.75 -14.22
CA ALA A 31 -6.61 -10.35 -13.89
C ALA A 31 -7.67 -9.47 -14.56
N ALA A 32 -8.31 -8.59 -13.79
CA ALA A 32 -9.31 -7.68 -14.29
C ALA A 32 -9.31 -6.36 -13.50
N ASP A 33 -9.76 -5.29 -14.15
CA ASP A 33 -9.78 -3.96 -13.54
C ASP A 33 -11.07 -3.75 -12.72
N PRO A 34 -10.95 -3.30 -11.45
CA PRO A 34 -12.10 -2.83 -10.68
C PRO A 34 -12.66 -1.52 -11.24
N THR A 35 -13.88 -1.16 -10.80
CA THR A 35 -14.48 0.14 -11.15
C THR A 35 -13.86 1.28 -10.33
N SER A 36 -13.56 1.02 -9.05
CA SER A 36 -12.80 1.94 -8.20
C SER A 36 -11.75 1.18 -7.40
N VAL A 37 -10.64 1.88 -7.12
CA VAL A 37 -9.56 1.39 -6.27
C VAL A 37 -9.19 2.50 -5.29
N HIS A 38 -9.06 2.12 -4.03
CA HIS A 38 -8.59 2.97 -2.93
C HIS A 38 -7.41 2.30 -2.24
N PHE A 39 -6.50 3.12 -1.75
CA PHE A 39 -5.33 2.69 -1.02
C PHE A 39 -5.19 3.54 0.23
N LEU A 40 -5.18 2.85 1.36
CA LEU A 40 -4.99 3.46 2.67
C LEU A 40 -3.65 2.99 3.22
N TYR A 41 -2.93 3.89 3.87
CA TYR A 41 -1.82 3.49 4.72
C TYR A 41 -1.72 4.38 5.95
N ASP A 42 -1.28 3.79 7.04
CA ASP A 42 -1.05 4.48 8.31
C ASP A 42 0.44 4.73 8.50
N THR A 43 0.82 6.00 8.61
CA THR A 43 2.20 6.41 8.91
C THR A 43 2.40 6.48 10.42
N PRO A 44 3.26 5.65 11.03
CA PRO A 44 3.53 5.70 12.46
C PRO A 44 4.30 6.98 12.82
N THR A 45 3.77 7.79 13.74
CA THR A 45 4.38 9.09 14.09
C THR A 45 5.35 9.01 15.28
N SER A 46 5.30 7.93 16.07
CA SER A 46 6.29 7.63 17.12
C SER A 46 6.22 6.17 17.57
N THR A 47 7.08 5.79 18.53
CA THR A 47 7.17 4.46 19.15
C THR A 47 5.88 3.94 19.81
N ALA A 48 4.81 4.75 19.89
CA ALA A 48 3.52 4.35 20.46
C ALA A 48 2.47 4.13 19.34
N PRO A 49 1.82 2.94 19.29
CA PRO A 49 0.91 2.54 18.21
C PRO A 49 -0.41 3.35 18.13
N THR A 50 -0.64 4.31 19.03
CA THR A 50 -1.89 5.09 19.12
C THR A 50 -1.88 6.40 18.34
N THR A 51 -0.75 6.77 17.73
CA THR A 51 -0.59 8.02 16.97
C THR A 51 -0.08 7.72 15.57
N ALA A 52 -0.99 7.39 14.66
CA ALA A 52 -0.69 7.23 13.24
C ALA A 52 -1.44 8.29 12.42
N THR A 53 -0.81 8.77 11.36
CA THR A 53 -1.48 9.60 10.35
C THR A 53 -1.98 8.70 9.24
N ARG A 54 -3.30 8.72 8.99
CA ARG A 54 -3.90 7.97 7.89
C ARG A 54 -3.83 8.76 6.61
N THR A 55 -3.26 8.16 5.58
CA THR A 55 -3.36 8.63 4.20
C THR A 55 -4.36 7.74 3.47
N ASP A 56 -5.34 8.35 2.81
CA ASP A 56 -6.35 7.67 1.99
C ASP A 56 -6.30 8.27 0.58
N THR A 57 -6.08 7.41 -0.39
CA THR A 57 -5.81 7.80 -1.77
C THR A 57 -6.74 7.04 -2.70
N GLY A 58 -7.33 7.77 -3.64
CA GLY A 58 -8.13 7.19 -4.70
C GLY A 58 -7.31 7.00 -5.97
N LEU A 59 -7.82 6.20 -6.89
CA LEU A 59 -7.28 6.16 -8.25
C LEU A 59 -7.25 7.57 -8.86
N ASN A 60 -6.09 8.00 -9.36
CA ASN A 60 -5.84 9.32 -9.97
C ASN A 60 -5.92 10.54 -9.03
N THR A 61 -5.77 10.39 -7.70
CA THR A 61 -5.62 11.54 -6.76
C THR A 61 -4.18 12.06 -6.70
N VAL A 62 -3.93 13.25 -6.13
CA VAL A 62 -2.59 13.88 -6.12
C VAL A 62 -1.53 13.05 -5.37
N ASP A 63 -1.94 12.18 -4.44
CA ASP A 63 -1.11 11.12 -3.82
C ASP A 63 -1.47 9.75 -4.44
N SER A 64 -1.14 9.54 -5.71
CA SER A 64 -1.88 8.58 -6.55
C SER A 64 -1.56 7.10 -6.35
N ILE A 65 -2.61 6.30 -6.55
CA ILE A 65 -2.51 4.92 -7.04
C ILE A 65 -2.29 4.96 -8.56
N THR A 66 -1.29 4.26 -9.05
CA THR A 66 -1.02 4.10 -10.48
C THR A 66 -1.45 2.72 -10.96
N ARG A 67 -2.16 2.66 -12.10
CA ARG A 67 -2.43 1.39 -12.80
C ARG A 67 -1.21 1.02 -13.66
N ALA A 68 -0.56 -0.09 -13.34
CA ALA A 68 0.59 -0.60 -14.11
C ALA A 68 0.14 -1.45 -15.31
N SER A 69 -0.87 -2.30 -15.10
CA SER A 69 -1.47 -3.16 -16.12
C SER A 69 -2.88 -3.58 -15.68
N THR A 70 -3.59 -4.35 -16.50
CA THR A 70 -4.90 -4.89 -16.12
C THR A 70 -4.82 -5.63 -14.78
N GLY A 71 -5.65 -5.20 -13.83
CA GLY A 71 -5.70 -5.75 -12.48
C GLY A 71 -4.47 -5.46 -11.62
N VAL A 72 -3.47 -4.69 -12.07
CA VAL A 72 -2.26 -4.40 -11.26
C VAL A 72 -2.13 -2.92 -11.00
N TYR A 73 -2.17 -2.56 -9.72
CA TYR A 73 -2.12 -1.19 -9.24
C TYR A 73 -1.04 -1.05 -8.18
N TYR A 74 -0.37 0.09 -8.11
CA TYR A 74 0.61 0.36 -7.06
C TYR A 74 0.50 1.77 -6.51
N SER A 75 0.98 1.95 -5.29
CA SER A 75 1.25 3.26 -4.69
C SER A 75 2.68 3.27 -4.17
N ASP A 76 3.36 4.39 -4.35
CA ASP A 76 4.72 4.62 -3.87
C ASP A 76 4.65 5.46 -2.59
N ILE A 77 5.09 4.87 -1.47
CA ILE A 77 5.07 5.51 -0.15
C ILE A 77 6.47 6.01 0.18
N THR A 78 6.61 7.30 0.48
CA THR A 78 7.85 7.83 1.09
C THR A 78 7.81 7.59 2.59
N THR A 79 8.76 6.84 3.14
CA THR A 79 8.76 6.44 4.55
C THR A 79 9.29 7.57 5.45
N THR A 80 8.39 8.28 6.12
CA THR A 80 8.77 9.45 6.96
C THR A 80 8.83 9.13 8.45
N GLY A 81 8.03 8.17 8.91
CA GLY A 81 8.02 7.66 10.29
C GLY A 81 8.71 6.29 10.43
N ARG A 82 9.22 5.97 11.63
CA ARG A 82 9.66 4.61 12.00
C ARG A 82 8.50 3.82 12.58
N GLY A 83 8.47 2.51 12.34
CA GLY A 83 7.48 1.59 12.89
C GLY A 83 6.82 0.74 11.82
N LEU A 84 5.71 0.10 12.19
CA LEU A 84 4.88 -0.68 11.28
C LEU A 84 4.02 0.26 10.44
N TYR A 85 4.10 0.13 9.12
CA TYR A 85 3.16 0.73 8.18
C TYR A 85 2.12 -0.31 7.86
N GLU A 86 0.87 -0.02 8.21
CA GLU A 86 -0.27 -0.82 7.80
C GLU A 86 -0.82 -0.25 6.51
N THR A 87 -1.12 -1.12 5.56
CA THR A 87 -1.57 -0.76 4.22
C THR A 87 -2.81 -1.56 3.87
N ARG A 88 -3.72 -0.94 3.12
CA ARG A 88 -4.94 -1.59 2.67
C ARG A 88 -5.29 -1.15 1.25
N PHE A 89 -5.47 -2.10 0.34
CA PHE A 89 -6.18 -1.86 -0.92
C PHE A 89 -7.63 -2.26 -0.76
N THR A 90 -8.55 -1.40 -1.21
CA THR A 90 -9.96 -1.71 -1.37
C THR A 90 -10.40 -1.42 -2.80
N SER A 91 -11.31 -2.23 -3.31
CA SER A 91 -11.85 -2.07 -4.65
C SER A 91 -13.35 -2.33 -4.67
N THR A 92 -14.04 -1.73 -5.65
CA THR A 92 -15.48 -1.94 -5.86
C THR A 92 -15.80 -2.19 -7.34
N GLY A 93 -17.07 -2.52 -7.61
CA GLY A 93 -17.58 -2.80 -8.95
C GLY A 93 -17.50 -4.28 -9.29
N VAL A 94 -17.07 -4.59 -10.53
CA VAL A 94 -16.91 -5.98 -11.02
C VAL A 94 -16.00 -6.78 -10.10
N ILE A 95 -14.97 -6.13 -9.56
CA ILE A 95 -14.06 -6.69 -8.55
C ILE A 95 -14.18 -5.92 -7.24
N GLY A 96 -15.11 -6.33 -6.37
CA GLY A 96 -15.14 -5.96 -4.95
C GLY A 96 -14.16 -6.77 -4.09
N ALA A 97 -13.08 -6.15 -3.61
CA ALA A 97 -12.07 -6.83 -2.79
C ALA A 97 -11.45 -5.89 -1.74
N SER A 98 -10.91 -6.47 -0.67
CA SER A 98 -10.17 -5.74 0.36
C SER A 98 -9.02 -6.62 0.86
N VAL A 99 -7.80 -6.08 0.91
CA VAL A 99 -6.65 -6.76 1.52
C VAL A 99 -5.79 -5.80 2.29
N GLU A 100 -5.22 -6.36 3.35
CA GLU A 100 -4.29 -5.69 4.22
C GLU A 100 -2.90 -6.31 4.11
N SER A 101 -1.90 -5.48 4.31
CA SER A 101 -0.51 -5.92 4.50
C SER A 101 0.22 -4.88 5.31
N TRP A 102 1.46 -5.21 5.64
CA TRP A 102 2.29 -4.36 6.46
C TRP A 102 3.76 -4.49 6.06
N PHE A 103 4.53 -3.44 6.37
CA PHE A 103 5.99 -3.46 6.33
C PHE A 103 6.54 -2.64 7.48
N SER A 104 7.78 -2.93 7.88
CA SER A 104 8.46 -2.22 8.96
C SER A 104 9.41 -1.17 8.41
N VAL A 105 9.51 -0.03 9.10
CA VAL A 105 10.50 1.01 8.84
C VAL A 105 11.32 1.26 10.09
N ARG A 106 12.64 1.25 9.94
CA ARG A 106 13.59 1.54 11.03
C ARG A 106 14.27 2.90 10.80
N PRO A 107 14.91 3.48 11.84
CA PRO A 107 15.67 4.72 11.67
C PRO A 107 16.77 4.59 10.61
N ARG A 108 17.06 5.69 9.90
CA ARG A 108 18.15 5.73 8.92
C ARG A 108 19.45 5.19 9.54
N ARG A 109 20.14 4.29 8.84
CA ARG A 109 21.50 3.90 9.21
C ARG A 109 22.45 5.00 8.79
N VAL A 110 22.98 5.74 9.76
CA VAL A 110 24.18 6.57 9.53
C VAL A 110 25.37 5.65 9.65
N THR A 111 26.02 5.32 8.53
CA THR A 111 27.33 4.70 8.57
C THR A 111 28.31 5.76 9.07
N THR A 112 28.82 5.58 10.28
CA THR A 112 29.83 6.47 10.88
C THR A 112 31.22 5.92 10.56
#